data_AF-A0A7W5LZN7-F1
#
_entry.id   AF-A0A7W5LZN7-F1
#
_cell.length_a   1.000
_cell.length_b   1.000
_cell.length_c   1.000
_cell.angle_alpha   90.00
_cell.angle_beta   90.00
_cell.angle_gamma   90.00
#
_symmetry.space_group_name_H-M   'P 1'
#
loop_
_entity.id
_entity.type
_entity.pdbx_description
1 polymer ?
#
loop_
_entity_poly.entity_id
_entity_poly.type
_entity_poly.pdbx_seq_one_letter_code
_entity_poly.pdbx_strand_id
1 'polypeptide(L)'
;MALTNELHAQVAAIFKETWTTRDGKVVPAPEDLKHSNDAVQFDRATVLYADLSGSTALVDTRGWQFAAEIYKAYLYCAGRLIKSHDGVITSYDGDRVMGVFIGDYQSTNAVKCALRINWAIHNVINPALKKQYDTDYVVRQVVGVDTSSIRAARTGVRGDNDIVWVGRAANYAAKLTEIKSERRTWITKDVYDRMHESARISNGQNMWNSYRWDAHDNQTIYGSTWTWSL
;
A
#
# COMPACT_ATOMS: atom_id res chain seq x y z
N MET A 1 -26.94 -22.01 -17.97
CA MET A 1 -28.06 -22.08 -17.00
C MET A 1 -27.58 -22.43 -15.60
N ALA A 2 -26.80 -23.50 -15.37
CA ALA A 2 -26.30 -23.84 -14.03
C ALA A 2 -25.47 -22.72 -13.37
N LEU A 3 -24.44 -22.21 -14.06
CA LEU A 3 -23.59 -21.13 -13.56
C LEU A 3 -24.39 -19.84 -13.29
N THR A 4 -25.31 -19.47 -14.18
CA THR A 4 -26.17 -18.29 -14.01
C THR A 4 -27.00 -18.38 -12.74
N ASN A 5 -27.59 -19.55 -12.48
CA ASN A 5 -28.39 -19.77 -11.27
C ASN A 5 -27.53 -19.77 -10.00
N GLU A 6 -26.34 -20.36 -10.06
CA GLU A 6 -25.36 -20.32 -8.97
C GLU A 6 -24.95 -18.88 -8.64
N LEU A 7 -24.60 -18.08 -9.64
CA LEU A 7 -24.25 -16.66 -9.46
C LEU A 7 -25.41 -15.87 -8.86
N HIS A 8 -26.63 -16.03 -9.37
CA HIS A 8 -27.80 -15.37 -8.79
C HIS A 8 -28.05 -15.78 -7.35
N ALA A 9 -27.94 -17.08 -7.03
CA ALA A 9 -28.14 -17.58 -5.67
C ALA A 9 -27.08 -17.02 -4.71
N GLN A 10 -25.81 -17.05 -5.11
CA GLN A 10 -24.70 -16.55 -4.28
C GLN A 10 -24.81 -15.04 -4.05
N VAL A 11 -25.08 -14.25 -5.10
CA VAL A 11 -25.25 -12.80 -4.99
C VAL A 11 -26.45 -12.47 -4.10
N ALA A 12 -27.58 -13.15 -4.27
CA ALA A 12 -28.76 -12.97 -3.42
C ALA A 12 -28.47 -13.34 -1.94
N ALA A 13 -27.69 -14.39 -1.70
CA ALA A 13 -27.26 -14.77 -0.35
C ALA A 13 -26.40 -13.68 0.29
N ILE A 14 -25.37 -13.17 -0.40
CA ILE A 14 -24.50 -12.09 0.10
C ILE A 14 -25.32 -10.85 0.49
N PHE A 15 -26.30 -10.44 -0.31
CA PHE A 15 -27.13 -9.27 0.01
C PHE A 15 -28.16 -9.52 1.13
N LYS A 16 -28.51 -10.78 1.41
CA LYS A 16 -29.52 -11.15 2.42
C LYS A 16 -28.92 -11.47 3.79
N GLU A 17 -27.73 -12.06 3.82
CA GLU A 17 -27.06 -12.48 5.05
C GLU A 17 -26.71 -11.29 5.95
N THR A 18 -26.84 -11.48 7.26
CA THR A 18 -26.46 -10.47 8.25
C THR A 18 -24.96 -10.52 8.52
N TRP A 19 -24.34 -9.35 8.68
CA TRP A 19 -22.93 -9.26 9.02
C TRP A 19 -22.66 -9.64 10.48
N THR A 20 -21.65 -10.47 10.69
CA THR A 20 -21.00 -10.64 12.01
C THR A 20 -19.67 -9.93 12.02
N THR A 21 -19.37 -9.22 13.11
CA THR A 21 -18.10 -8.49 13.26
C THR A 21 -17.39 -8.89 14.56
N ARG A 22 -16.07 -8.81 14.55
CA ARG A 22 -15.23 -8.92 15.75
C ARG A 22 -14.05 -7.97 15.67
N ASP A 23 -13.54 -7.54 16.83
CA ASP A 23 -12.40 -6.64 16.89
C ASP A 23 -11.09 -7.37 16.53
N GLY A 24 -10.32 -6.75 15.65
CA GLY A 24 -9.04 -7.23 15.16
C GLY A 24 -7.88 -6.79 16.04
N LYS A 25 -7.11 -7.77 16.52
CA LYS A 25 -5.83 -7.54 17.24
C LYS A 25 -4.60 -7.88 16.41
N VAL A 26 -4.80 -8.65 15.34
CA VAL A 26 -3.80 -9.08 14.38
C VAL A 26 -4.39 -8.92 12.98
N VAL A 27 -3.55 -8.68 11.98
CA VAL A 27 -3.98 -8.68 10.57
C VAL A 27 -4.35 -10.12 10.19
N PRO A 28 -5.62 -10.41 9.81
CA PRO A 28 -6.04 -11.78 9.53
C PRO A 28 -5.45 -12.30 8.22
N ALA A 29 -5.31 -13.62 8.12
CA ALA A 29 -5.19 -14.34 6.87
C ALA A 29 -6.59 -14.69 6.31
N PRO A 30 -6.75 -15.01 5.01
CA PRO A 30 -8.06 -15.34 4.43
C PRO A 30 -8.82 -16.45 5.17
N GLU A 31 -8.10 -17.44 5.69
CA GLU A 31 -8.60 -18.56 6.48
C GLU A 31 -9.17 -18.16 7.85
N ASP A 32 -8.78 -17.01 8.40
CA ASP A 32 -9.33 -16.50 9.65
C ASP A 32 -10.74 -15.91 9.46
N LEU A 33 -11.17 -15.67 8.21
CA LEU A 33 -12.46 -15.06 7.88
C LEU A 33 -13.42 -16.11 7.32
N LYS A 34 -14.70 -16.03 7.73
CA LYS A 34 -15.74 -16.93 7.21
C LYS A 34 -16.11 -16.54 5.77
N HIS A 35 -16.68 -17.49 5.03
CA HIS A 35 -17.23 -17.25 3.69
C HIS A 35 -18.56 -16.47 3.69
N SER A 36 -19.31 -16.53 4.80
CA SER A 36 -20.50 -15.71 5.02
C SER A 36 -20.12 -14.24 5.20
N ASN A 37 -21.11 -13.37 5.35
CA ASN A 37 -20.90 -11.97 5.73
C ASN A 37 -20.24 -11.85 7.12
N ASP A 38 -18.91 -11.94 7.17
CA ASP A 38 -18.07 -11.88 8.36
C ASP A 38 -16.93 -10.89 8.15
N ALA A 39 -16.66 -10.08 9.17
CA ALA A 39 -15.56 -9.14 9.13
C ALA A 39 -14.78 -9.05 10.43
N VAL A 40 -13.46 -8.84 10.29
CA VAL A 40 -12.62 -8.33 11.37
C VAL A 40 -12.58 -6.81 11.26
N GLN A 41 -12.97 -6.12 12.33
CA GLN A 41 -12.98 -4.66 12.40
C GLN A 41 -11.72 -4.15 13.10
N PHE A 42 -11.13 -3.10 12.53
CA PHE A 42 -10.09 -2.30 13.16
C PHE A 42 -10.61 -0.89 13.32
N ASP A 43 -10.69 -0.40 14.56
CA ASP A 43 -11.03 1.01 14.82
C ASP A 43 -10.03 1.97 14.16
N ARG A 44 -8.78 1.52 14.01
CA ARG A 44 -7.77 2.21 13.23
C ARG A 44 -6.73 1.23 12.67
N ALA A 45 -6.51 1.32 11.38
CA ALA A 45 -5.36 0.75 10.71
C ALA A 45 -4.75 1.79 9.76
N THR A 46 -3.46 1.64 9.48
CA THR A 46 -2.73 2.45 8.51
C THR A 46 -2.38 1.57 7.33
N VAL A 47 -2.76 2.01 6.14
CA VAL A 47 -2.49 1.30 4.90
C VAL A 47 -1.41 2.03 4.13
N LEU A 48 -0.46 1.29 3.61
CA LEU A 48 0.57 1.73 2.69
C LEU A 48 0.40 1.00 1.36
N TYR A 49 0.35 1.74 0.27
CA TYR A 49 0.54 1.22 -1.08
C TYR A 49 1.85 1.76 -1.63
N ALA A 50 2.71 0.87 -2.13
CA ALA A 50 3.94 1.24 -2.81
C ALA A 50 3.87 0.76 -4.27
N ASP A 51 4.07 1.68 -5.19
CA ASP A 51 3.80 1.51 -6.62
C ASP A 51 5.02 1.91 -7.47
N LEU A 52 5.36 1.10 -8.47
CA LEU A 52 6.47 1.37 -9.36
C LEU A 52 6.03 2.36 -10.45
N SER A 53 6.75 3.48 -10.56
CA SER A 53 6.38 4.51 -11.54
C SER A 53 6.74 4.09 -12.96
N GLY A 54 5.76 4.14 -13.87
CA GLY A 54 5.97 3.96 -15.31
C GLY A 54 6.22 2.50 -15.73
N SER A 55 5.70 1.55 -14.97
CA SER A 55 5.84 0.11 -15.22
C SER A 55 5.25 -0.35 -16.56
N THR A 56 4.16 0.24 -17.04
CA THR A 56 3.60 -0.04 -18.37
C THR A 56 4.61 0.29 -19.48
N ALA A 57 5.13 1.52 -19.48
CA ALA A 57 6.11 1.96 -20.47
C ALA A 57 7.41 1.17 -20.39
N LEU A 58 7.78 0.67 -19.21
CA LEU A 58 8.95 -0.18 -19.02
C LEU A 58 8.84 -1.50 -19.81
N VAL A 59 7.69 -2.18 -19.74
CA VAL A 59 7.47 -3.44 -20.46
C VAL A 59 7.50 -3.21 -21.97
N ASP A 60 6.85 -2.14 -22.43
CA ASP A 60 6.73 -1.82 -23.86
C ASP A 60 8.07 -1.44 -24.51
N THR A 61 8.97 -0.80 -23.75
CA THR A 61 10.18 -0.17 -24.33
C THR A 61 11.49 -0.88 -24.00
N ARG A 62 11.55 -1.70 -22.95
CA ARG A 62 12.81 -2.33 -22.48
C ARG A 62 12.80 -3.85 -22.50
N GLY A 63 11.68 -4.47 -22.84
CA GLY A 63 11.54 -5.93 -22.90
C GLY A 63 11.19 -6.56 -21.55
N TRP A 64 10.52 -7.71 -21.61
CA TRP A 64 9.89 -8.31 -20.43
C TRP A 64 10.90 -8.82 -19.39
N GLN A 65 12.10 -9.27 -19.80
CA GLN A 65 13.13 -9.73 -18.85
C GLN A 65 13.62 -8.58 -17.97
N PHE A 66 13.97 -7.46 -18.59
CA PHE A 66 14.45 -6.26 -17.89
C PHE A 66 13.36 -5.70 -16.96
N ALA A 67 12.11 -5.65 -17.44
CA ALA A 67 10.98 -5.25 -16.62
C ALA A 67 10.78 -6.18 -15.41
N ALA A 68 10.83 -7.51 -15.62
CA ALA A 68 10.66 -8.50 -14.56
C ALA A 68 11.76 -8.40 -13.49
N GLU A 69 13.01 -8.12 -13.87
CA GLU A 69 14.10 -7.91 -12.91
C GLU A 69 13.86 -6.69 -12.03
N ILE A 70 13.39 -5.58 -12.62
CA ILE A 70 13.03 -4.37 -11.87
C ILE A 70 11.88 -4.64 -10.91
N TYR A 71 10.82 -5.32 -11.37
CA TYR A 71 9.68 -5.67 -10.51
C TYR A 71 10.13 -6.53 -9.34
N LYS A 72 10.93 -7.57 -9.60
CA LYS A 72 11.46 -8.46 -8.55
C LYS A 72 12.31 -7.70 -7.54
N ALA A 73 13.24 -6.85 -8.00
CA ALA A 73 14.09 -6.07 -7.12
C ALA A 73 13.28 -5.10 -6.25
N TYR A 74 12.34 -4.39 -6.87
CA TYR A 74 11.49 -3.42 -6.19
C TYR A 74 10.57 -4.08 -5.15
N LEU A 75 9.77 -5.07 -5.56
CA LEU A 75 8.81 -5.75 -4.69
C LEU A 75 9.49 -6.51 -3.55
N TYR A 76 10.69 -7.04 -3.79
CA TYR A 76 11.52 -7.64 -2.75
C TYR A 76 11.91 -6.59 -1.69
N CYS A 77 12.49 -5.45 -2.10
CA CYS A 77 12.88 -4.39 -1.17
C CYS A 77 11.68 -3.83 -0.42
N ALA A 78 10.60 -3.49 -1.12
CA ALA A 78 9.40 -2.92 -0.52
C ALA A 78 8.76 -3.90 0.48
N GLY A 79 8.59 -5.18 0.10
CA GLY A 79 8.04 -6.19 0.99
C GLY A 79 8.90 -6.44 2.23
N ARG A 80 10.23 -6.53 2.07
CA ARG A 80 11.15 -6.68 3.21
C ARG A 80 11.09 -5.50 4.17
N LEU A 81 10.93 -4.28 3.64
CA LEU A 81 10.80 -3.06 4.44
C LEU A 81 9.46 -2.98 5.18
N ILE A 82 8.36 -3.36 4.54
CA ILE A 82 7.05 -3.44 5.21
C ILE A 82 7.14 -4.36 6.42
N LYS A 83 7.68 -5.58 6.24
CA LYS A 83 7.84 -6.55 7.32
C LYS A 83 8.77 -6.08 8.43
N SER A 84 9.83 -5.34 8.12
CA SER A 84 10.78 -4.84 9.13
C SER A 84 10.27 -3.61 9.91
N HIS A 85 9.10 -3.07 9.53
CA HIS A 85 8.44 -1.96 10.23
C HIS A 85 7.10 -2.37 10.83
N ASP A 86 6.97 -3.64 11.23
CA ASP A 86 5.77 -4.20 11.85
C ASP A 86 4.51 -4.12 10.96
N GLY A 87 4.71 -4.02 9.64
CA GLY A 87 3.64 -4.10 8.66
C GLY A 87 3.42 -5.52 8.17
N VAL A 88 2.18 -5.85 7.86
CA VAL A 88 1.80 -7.12 7.23
C VAL A 88 1.52 -6.87 5.76
N ILE A 89 2.17 -7.63 4.89
CA ILE A 89 1.91 -7.58 3.45
C ILE A 89 0.60 -8.33 3.19
N THR A 90 -0.37 -7.64 2.60
CA THR A 90 -1.71 -8.21 2.36
C THR A 90 -1.96 -8.53 0.91
N SER A 91 -1.35 -7.80 -0.03
CA SER A 91 -1.45 -8.10 -1.46
C SER A 91 -0.19 -7.67 -2.22
N TYR A 92 0.05 -8.37 -3.32
CA TYR A 92 0.91 -7.93 -4.41
C TYR A 92 0.05 -7.81 -5.66
N ASP A 93 -0.07 -6.60 -6.20
CA ASP A 93 -0.98 -6.28 -7.30
C ASP A 93 -0.15 -5.79 -8.50
N GLY A 94 0.37 -6.75 -9.28
CA GLY A 94 1.30 -6.48 -10.37
C GLY A 94 2.64 -5.98 -9.85
N ASP A 95 2.95 -4.72 -10.14
CA ASP A 95 4.16 -4.00 -9.71
C ASP A 95 3.99 -3.25 -8.38
N ARG A 96 2.86 -3.46 -7.69
CA ARG A 96 2.50 -2.78 -6.44
C ARG A 96 2.48 -3.75 -5.26
N VAL A 97 2.71 -3.22 -4.06
CA VAL A 97 2.57 -3.96 -2.80
C VAL A 97 1.75 -3.17 -1.79
N MET A 98 0.84 -3.86 -1.12
CA MET A 98 0.02 -3.34 -0.04
C MET A 98 0.54 -3.83 1.32
N GLY A 99 0.73 -2.89 2.25
CA GLY A 99 1.06 -3.16 3.64
C GLY A 99 -0.01 -2.60 4.58
N VAL A 100 -0.42 -3.39 5.58
CA VAL A 100 -1.32 -2.97 6.65
C VAL A 100 -0.56 -2.94 7.97
N PHE A 101 -0.68 -1.81 8.68
CA PHE A 101 -0.04 -1.54 9.95
C PHE A 101 -1.13 -1.31 11.01
N ILE A 102 -1.01 -2.01 12.13
CA ILE A 102 -1.91 -1.90 13.28
C ILE A 102 -1.09 -1.62 14.55
N GLY A 103 -1.76 -1.40 15.69
CA GLY A 103 -1.11 -1.05 16.96
C GLY A 103 -0.85 0.44 17.11
N ASP A 104 -0.04 0.80 18.10
CA ASP A 104 0.08 2.20 18.57
C ASP A 104 0.86 3.07 17.58
N TYR A 105 1.97 2.55 17.06
CA TYR A 105 2.90 3.25 16.18
C TYR A 105 2.60 3.09 14.68
N GLN A 106 1.46 2.52 14.32
CA GLN A 106 1.08 2.17 12.94
C GLN A 106 1.36 3.27 11.89
N SER A 107 1.03 4.54 12.18
CA SER A 107 1.25 5.65 11.25
C SER A 107 2.73 6.04 11.15
N THR A 108 3.44 6.06 12.27
CA THR A 108 4.89 6.34 12.31
C THR A 108 5.67 5.27 11.56
N ASN A 109 5.33 3.99 11.77
CA ASN A 109 5.99 2.85 11.15
C ASN A 109 5.75 2.83 9.63
N ALA A 110 4.50 2.99 9.20
CA ALA A 110 4.16 3.06 7.77
C ALA A 110 4.90 4.21 7.07
N VAL A 111 4.97 5.38 7.70
CA VAL A 111 5.67 6.54 7.13
C VAL A 111 7.19 6.32 7.05
N LYS A 112 7.82 5.81 8.10
CA LYS A 112 9.25 5.47 8.05
C LYS A 112 9.55 4.40 7.01
N CYS A 113 8.67 3.40 6.89
CA CYS A 113 8.74 2.40 5.84
C CYS A 113 8.70 3.06 4.45
N ALA A 114 7.75 3.97 4.20
CA ALA A 114 7.65 4.69 2.92
C ALA A 114 8.93 5.48 2.57
N LEU A 115 9.51 6.21 3.53
CA LEU A 115 10.77 6.94 3.33
C LEU A 115 11.97 6.00 3.13
N ARG A 116 11.96 4.83 3.76
CA ARG A 116 12.98 3.77 3.57
C ARG A 116 12.86 3.07 2.23
N ILE A 117 11.66 2.91 1.68
CA ILE A 117 11.46 2.42 0.32
C ILE A 117 12.13 3.39 -0.67
N ASN A 118 11.94 4.71 -0.45
CA ASN A 118 12.64 5.72 -1.25
C ASN A 118 14.16 5.66 -1.09
N TRP A 119 14.65 5.46 0.13
CA TRP A 119 16.07 5.23 0.36
C TRP A 119 16.61 4.01 -0.42
N ALA A 120 15.90 2.88 -0.39
CA ALA A 120 16.32 1.64 -1.06
C ALA A 120 16.39 1.80 -2.58
N ILE A 121 15.49 2.59 -3.17
CA ILE A 121 15.53 2.90 -4.61
C ILE A 121 16.83 3.62 -4.98
N HIS A 122 17.21 4.62 -4.19
CA HIS A 122 18.40 5.44 -4.47
C HIS A 122 19.71 4.73 -4.12
N ASN A 123 19.74 3.92 -3.06
CA ASN A 123 20.97 3.40 -2.48
C ASN A 123 21.21 1.90 -2.72
N VAL A 124 20.18 1.16 -3.14
CA VAL A 124 20.27 -0.29 -3.37
C VAL A 124 19.93 -0.63 -4.81
N ILE A 125 18.73 -0.28 -5.27
CA ILE A 125 18.21 -0.75 -6.57
C ILE A 125 18.91 -0.05 -7.73
N ASN A 126 18.86 1.29 -7.80
CA ASN A 126 19.47 2.02 -8.92
C ASN A 126 20.99 1.80 -9.03
N PRO A 127 21.78 1.75 -7.92
CA PRO A 127 23.20 1.41 -8.00
C PRO A 127 23.45 0.00 -8.54
N ALA A 128 22.67 -1.00 -8.12
CA ALA A 128 22.79 -2.37 -8.63
C ALA A 128 22.43 -2.44 -10.13
N LEU A 129 21.37 -1.75 -10.54
CA LEU A 129 20.93 -1.68 -11.94
C LEU A 129 22.03 -1.12 -12.84
N LYS A 130 22.60 0.04 -12.48
CA LYS A 130 23.67 0.69 -13.25
C LYS A 130 24.97 -0.10 -13.32
N LYS A 131 25.24 -0.94 -12.30
CA LYS A 131 26.40 -1.83 -12.31
C LYS A 131 26.23 -2.98 -13.30
N GLN A 132 24.99 -3.46 -13.47
CA GLN A 132 24.67 -4.61 -14.30
C GLN A 132 24.44 -4.23 -15.76
N TYR A 133 23.83 -3.07 -16.01
CA TYR A 133 23.38 -2.64 -17.34
C TYR A 133 23.89 -1.25 -17.69
N ASP A 134 24.32 -1.08 -18.93
CA ASP A 134 24.50 0.23 -19.54
C ASP A 134 23.11 0.76 -19.96
N THR A 135 22.47 1.51 -19.06
CA THR A 135 21.10 1.99 -19.24
C THR A 135 20.91 3.40 -18.68
N ASP A 136 20.08 4.18 -19.37
CA ASP A 136 19.55 5.47 -18.93
C ASP A 136 18.31 5.34 -18.04
N TYR A 137 17.76 4.12 -17.89
CA TYR A 137 16.58 3.89 -17.07
C TYR A 137 16.88 4.09 -15.57
N VAL A 138 15.99 4.82 -14.90
CA VAL A 138 16.05 5.06 -13.45
C VAL A 138 14.78 4.56 -12.82
N VAL A 139 14.90 3.60 -11.91
CA VAL A 139 13.80 3.07 -11.11
C VAL A 139 13.28 4.18 -10.21
N ARG A 140 11.96 4.40 -10.25
CA ARG A 140 11.23 5.35 -9.42
C ARG A 140 9.94 4.71 -8.92
N GLN A 141 9.43 5.22 -7.82
CA GLN A 141 8.26 4.72 -7.15
C GLN A 141 7.46 5.86 -6.53
N VAL A 142 6.19 5.59 -6.21
CA VAL A 142 5.37 6.45 -5.37
C VAL A 142 4.75 5.60 -4.28
N VAL A 143 4.79 6.10 -3.04
CA VAL A 143 4.17 5.46 -1.89
C VAL A 143 3.06 6.34 -1.35
N GLY A 144 1.86 5.79 -1.21
CA GLY A 144 0.70 6.44 -0.61
C GLY A 144 0.39 5.81 0.75
N VAL A 145 0.11 6.65 1.76
CA VAL A 145 -0.24 6.19 3.11
C VAL A 145 -1.47 6.92 3.63
N ASP A 146 -2.42 6.15 4.16
CA ASP A 146 -3.61 6.70 4.82
C ASP A 146 -3.98 5.87 6.06
N THR A 147 -4.74 6.47 6.98
CA THR A 147 -5.23 5.80 8.19
C THR A 147 -6.70 6.11 8.44
N SER A 148 -7.45 5.07 8.79
CA SER A 148 -8.89 5.15 9.10
C SER A 148 -9.34 3.89 9.82
N SER A 149 -10.58 3.86 10.30
CA SER A 149 -11.23 2.59 10.63
C SER A 149 -11.42 1.76 9.37
N ILE A 150 -11.11 0.47 9.42
CA ILE A 150 -11.25 -0.45 8.28
C ILE A 150 -11.83 -1.80 8.73
N ARG A 151 -12.35 -2.56 7.78
CA ARG A 151 -12.82 -3.94 7.98
C ARG A 151 -12.13 -4.86 6.98
N ALA A 152 -11.65 -6.00 7.45
CA ALA A 152 -11.19 -7.10 6.59
C ALA A 152 -12.35 -8.08 6.44
N ALA A 153 -12.72 -8.40 5.20
CA ALA A 153 -13.71 -9.42 4.88
C ALA A 153 -13.13 -10.39 3.84
N ARG A 154 -13.56 -11.65 3.88
CA ARG A 154 -13.15 -12.63 2.88
C ARG A 154 -13.88 -12.38 1.57
N THR A 155 -13.17 -12.49 0.47
CA THR A 155 -13.71 -12.44 -0.89
C THR A 155 -13.16 -13.59 -1.73
N GLY A 156 -13.68 -13.72 -2.94
CA GLY A 156 -13.28 -14.75 -3.90
C GLY A 156 -14.26 -15.93 -3.98
N VAL A 157 -13.87 -16.93 -4.76
CA VAL A 157 -14.65 -18.15 -4.97
C VAL A 157 -14.02 -19.30 -4.19
N ARG A 158 -14.75 -20.41 -4.01
CA ARG A 158 -14.23 -21.56 -3.27
C ARG A 158 -12.97 -22.11 -3.97
N GLY A 159 -11.84 -22.00 -3.30
CA GLY A 159 -10.52 -22.42 -3.81
C GLY A 159 -9.58 -21.24 -4.07
N ASP A 160 -10.14 -20.06 -4.38
CA ASP A 160 -9.41 -18.82 -4.68
C ASP A 160 -9.94 -17.71 -3.77
N ASN A 161 -9.37 -17.61 -2.57
CA ASN A 161 -9.81 -16.66 -1.54
C ASN A 161 -8.80 -15.53 -1.39
N ASP A 162 -9.33 -14.35 -1.10
CA ASP A 162 -8.54 -13.17 -0.77
C ASP A 162 -9.23 -12.35 0.34
N ILE A 163 -8.56 -11.32 0.82
CA ILE A 163 -9.11 -10.35 1.78
C ILE A 163 -9.42 -9.05 1.05
N VAL A 164 -10.66 -8.58 1.19
CA VAL A 164 -11.01 -7.20 0.84
C VAL A 164 -10.92 -6.31 2.08
N TRP A 165 -10.22 -5.18 1.93
CA TRP A 165 -10.06 -4.16 2.96
C TRP A 165 -11.04 -3.02 2.72
N VAL A 166 -12.12 -2.99 3.50
CA VAL A 166 -13.22 -2.03 3.39
C VAL A 166 -12.98 -0.86 4.33
N GLY A 167 -12.60 0.28 3.76
CA GLY A 167 -12.42 1.55 4.46
C GLY A 167 -11.64 2.58 3.64
N ARG A 168 -11.66 3.84 4.09
CA ARG A 168 -11.03 4.96 3.37
C ARG A 168 -9.53 4.72 3.14
N ALA A 169 -8.83 4.21 4.15
CA ALA A 169 -7.38 4.02 4.11
C ALA A 169 -6.91 3.17 2.94
N ALA A 170 -7.60 2.06 2.64
CA ALA A 170 -7.22 1.20 1.51
C ALA A 170 -7.35 1.94 0.17
N ASN A 171 -8.46 2.63 -0.04
CA ASN A 171 -8.72 3.36 -1.28
C ASN A 171 -7.81 4.59 -1.44
N TYR A 172 -7.65 5.38 -0.38
CA TYR A 172 -6.91 6.64 -0.45
C TYR A 172 -5.41 6.37 -0.55
N ALA A 173 -4.86 5.40 0.18
CA ALA A 173 -3.46 5.03 0.05
C ALA A 173 -3.12 4.61 -1.39
N ALA A 174 -3.98 3.83 -2.05
CA ALA A 174 -3.81 3.47 -3.46
C ALA A 174 -3.86 4.71 -4.37
N LYS A 175 -4.86 5.58 -4.23
CA LYS A 175 -4.98 6.76 -5.11
C LYS A 175 -3.88 7.80 -4.91
N LEU A 176 -3.28 7.87 -3.72
CA LEU A 176 -2.12 8.72 -3.49
C LEU A 176 -0.91 8.29 -4.33
N THR A 177 -0.79 7.03 -4.75
CA THR A 177 0.30 6.58 -5.63
C THR A 177 0.18 7.10 -7.06
N GLU A 178 -1.04 7.49 -7.47
CA GLU A 178 -1.32 8.01 -8.81
C GLU A 178 -0.88 9.47 -8.99
N ILE A 179 -0.50 10.15 -7.91
CA ILE A 179 -0.07 11.56 -7.96
C ILE A 179 1.25 11.69 -8.70
N LYS A 180 1.19 12.26 -9.90
CA LYS A 180 2.37 12.55 -10.73
C LYS A 180 3.13 13.76 -10.17
N SER A 181 4.22 13.49 -9.46
CA SER A 181 5.05 14.51 -8.83
C SER A 181 6.50 14.04 -8.65
N GLU A 182 7.38 14.96 -8.31
CA GLU A 182 8.72 14.62 -7.83
C GLU A 182 8.72 13.99 -6.44
N ARG A 183 7.65 14.21 -5.66
CA ARG A 183 7.48 13.63 -4.33
C ARG A 183 7.20 12.14 -4.47
N ARG A 184 7.94 11.34 -3.71
CA ARG A 184 7.91 9.87 -3.78
C ARG A 184 7.10 9.26 -2.64
N THR A 185 6.71 10.07 -1.67
CA THR A 185 5.84 9.65 -0.57
C THR A 185 4.74 10.68 -0.34
N TRP A 186 3.51 10.21 -0.29
CA TRP A 186 2.30 10.99 -0.05
C TRP A 186 1.54 10.41 1.13
N ILE A 187 1.10 11.28 2.02
CA ILE A 187 0.30 10.90 3.19
C ILE A 187 -0.89 11.83 3.36
N THR A 188 -2.00 11.31 3.88
CA THR A 188 -3.13 12.15 4.26
C THR A 188 -2.83 12.97 5.51
N LYS A 189 -3.59 14.03 5.73
CA LYS A 189 -3.53 14.80 6.98
C LYS A 189 -3.73 13.94 8.22
N ASP A 190 -4.62 12.95 8.15
CA ASP A 190 -4.86 12.04 9.27
C ASP A 190 -3.62 11.25 9.71
N VAL A 191 -2.77 10.84 8.75
CA VAL A 191 -1.48 10.20 9.01
C VAL A 191 -0.49 11.22 9.57
N TYR A 192 -0.40 12.40 8.94
CA TYR A 192 0.50 13.47 9.38
C TYR A 192 0.25 13.86 10.83
N ASP A 193 -1.01 14.01 11.23
CA ASP A 193 -1.40 14.43 12.57
C ASP A 193 -1.16 13.33 13.63
N ARG A 194 -1.12 12.05 13.23
CA ARG A 194 -0.99 10.90 14.14
C ARG A 194 0.40 10.27 14.18
N MET A 195 1.28 10.57 13.22
CA MET A 195 2.67 10.10 13.28
C MET A 195 3.48 10.86 14.32
N HIS A 196 4.44 10.18 14.95
CA HIS A 196 5.35 10.77 15.93
C HIS A 196 6.24 11.85 15.30
N GLU A 197 6.70 12.82 16.09
CA GLU A 197 7.55 13.92 15.63
C GLU A 197 8.81 13.43 14.92
N SER A 198 9.39 12.30 15.37
CA SER A 198 10.53 11.68 14.71
C SER A 198 10.29 11.34 13.23
N ALA A 199 9.04 11.18 12.79
CA ALA A 199 8.70 10.94 11.39
C ALA A 199 8.27 12.23 10.66
N ARG A 200 8.16 13.37 11.36
CA ARG A 200 7.88 14.71 10.81
C ARG A 200 9.15 15.50 10.56
N ILE A 201 10.09 15.46 11.51
CA ILE A 201 11.24 16.35 11.55
C ILE A 201 12.54 15.54 11.49
N SER A 202 13.49 16.01 10.68
CA SER A 202 14.86 15.52 10.63
C SER A 202 15.82 16.71 10.69
N ASN A 203 16.79 16.70 11.62
CA ASN A 203 17.73 17.80 11.85
C ASN A 203 17.08 19.19 11.95
N GLY A 204 15.93 19.28 12.64
CA GLY A 204 15.17 20.52 12.80
C GLY A 204 14.37 20.96 11.57
N GLN A 205 14.41 20.21 10.46
CA GLN A 205 13.65 20.49 9.25
C GLN A 205 12.42 19.58 9.12
N ASN A 206 11.27 20.18 8.80
CA ASN A 206 10.07 19.41 8.49
C ASN A 206 10.24 18.71 7.12
N MET A 207 10.09 17.39 7.11
CA MET A 207 10.25 16.56 5.91
C MET A 207 9.06 16.63 4.95
N TRP A 208 7.99 17.34 5.31
CA TRP A 208 6.70 17.30 4.63
C TRP A 208 6.26 18.69 4.18
N ASN A 209 5.82 18.79 2.93
CA ASN A 209 5.14 19.97 2.41
C ASN A 209 3.64 19.69 2.28
N SER A 210 2.81 20.67 2.63
CA SER A 210 1.36 20.59 2.50
C SER A 210 0.90 20.91 1.09
N TYR A 211 -0.09 20.16 0.60
CA TYR A 211 -0.73 20.33 -0.71
C TYR A 211 -2.25 20.17 -0.61
N ARG A 212 -2.94 20.56 -1.68
CA ARG A 212 -4.37 20.29 -1.89
C ARG A 212 -4.51 19.12 -2.86
N TRP A 213 -5.39 18.18 -2.53
CA TRP A 213 -5.69 17.04 -3.39
C TRP A 213 -6.91 17.35 -4.24
N ASP A 214 -6.70 17.96 -5.40
CA ASP A 214 -7.79 18.46 -6.26
C ASP A 214 -8.75 17.36 -6.69
N ALA A 215 -8.24 16.14 -6.91
CA ALA A 215 -9.04 14.96 -7.27
C ALA A 215 -9.89 14.38 -6.11
N HIS A 216 -9.75 14.93 -4.90
CA HIS A 216 -10.37 14.45 -3.66
C HIS A 216 -10.81 15.60 -2.76
N ASP A 217 -11.82 16.36 -3.19
CA ASP A 217 -12.49 17.41 -2.40
C ASP A 217 -11.55 18.47 -1.81
N ASN A 218 -10.40 18.73 -2.46
CA ASN A 218 -9.37 19.67 -1.99
C ASN A 218 -8.85 19.37 -0.57
N GLN A 219 -8.89 18.09 -0.16
CA GLN A 219 -8.36 17.64 1.12
C GLN A 219 -6.87 17.96 1.24
N THR A 220 -6.42 18.23 2.48
CA THR A 220 -5.00 18.45 2.75
C THR A 220 -4.25 17.12 2.74
N ILE A 221 -3.22 17.05 1.92
CA ILE A 221 -2.27 15.94 1.87
C ILE A 221 -0.84 16.49 2.02
N TYR A 222 0.08 15.61 2.40
CA TYR A 222 1.48 15.97 2.59
C TYR A 222 2.37 15.13 1.70
N GLY A 223 3.29 15.80 1.00
CA GLY A 223 4.25 15.17 0.10
C GLY A 223 5.68 15.31 0.59
N SER A 224 6.50 14.28 0.37
CA SER A 224 7.92 14.28 0.73
C SER A 224 8.80 13.70 -0.39
N THR A 225 10.00 14.28 -0.52
CA THR A 225 11.13 13.75 -1.31
C THR A 225 12.21 13.12 -0.43
N TRP A 226 12.02 13.13 0.90
CA TRP A 226 13.03 12.67 1.84
C TRP A 226 13.23 11.16 1.74
N THR A 227 14.38 10.72 2.26
CA THR A 227 14.71 9.31 2.44
C THR A 227 15.04 9.07 3.89
N TRP A 228 14.94 7.82 4.34
CA TRP A 228 15.31 7.43 5.69
C TRP A 228 16.22 6.21 5.60
N SER A 229 17.42 6.28 6.19
CA SER A 229 18.42 5.20 6.10
C SER A 229 18.01 3.96 6.90
N LEU A 230 18.48 2.79 6.47
CA LEU A 230 18.27 1.53 7.20
C LEU A 230 18.99 1.53 8.55
#